data_AF-A0A7W5LYJ6-F1
#
_entry.id   AF-A0A7W5LYJ6-F1
#
_cell.length_a   1.000
_cell.length_b   1.000
_cell.length_c   1.000
_cell.angle_alpha   90.00
_cell.angle_beta   90.00
_cell.angle_gamma   90.00
#
_symmetry.space_group_name_H-M   'P 1'
#
loop_
_entity.id
_entity.type
_entity.pdbx_description
1 polymer ?
#
loop_
_entity_poly.entity_id
_entity_poly.type
_entity_poly.pdbx_seq_one_letter_code
_entity_poly.pdbx_strand_id
1 'polypeptide(L)'
;MGVLMLEKFGDGCQLPGASPAEIAACEAKLKITLPAEIKAFLAESNGFNGEIGQGYLVLWSAAELSGADGYEIFEFRDDQLLIGSNGGPTAYGFVKGEYISIPFVFAGDWANEVRILGRSFEEFIAAIERGDGW
;
A
#
# COMPACT_ATOMS: atom_id res chain seq x y z
N MET A 1 14.15 6.71 1.92
CA MET A 1 14.27 5.58 0.98
C MET A 1 15.60 5.66 0.27
N GLY A 2 16.38 4.59 0.27
CA GLY A 2 17.67 4.51 -0.42
C GLY A 2 17.57 3.64 -1.66
N VAL A 3 18.54 3.80 -2.58
CA VAL A 3 18.69 3.09 -3.87
C VAL A 3 18.45 1.57 -3.79
N LEU A 4 18.79 0.94 -2.65
CA LEU A 4 18.58 -0.49 -2.37
C LEU A 4 17.10 -0.93 -2.40
N MET A 5 16.15 -0.04 -2.11
CA MET A 5 14.74 -0.39 -2.10
C MET A 5 14.19 -0.53 -3.52
N LEU A 6 14.61 0.32 -4.45
CA LEU A 6 14.21 0.28 -5.86
C LEU A 6 14.73 -0.97 -6.59
N GLU A 7 15.90 -1.49 -6.22
CA GLU A 7 16.44 -2.74 -6.79
C GLU A 7 15.49 -3.93 -6.56
N LYS A 8 14.74 -3.93 -5.45
CA LYS A 8 13.78 -4.99 -5.11
C LYS A 8 12.51 -4.95 -5.97
N PHE A 9 12.19 -3.80 -6.56
CA PHE A 9 10.97 -3.62 -7.34
C PHE A 9 11.17 -3.85 -8.85
N GLY A 10 12.40 -4.09 -9.33
CA GLY A 10 12.66 -4.50 -10.72
C GLY A 10 11.85 -3.74 -11.77
N ASP A 11 11.26 -4.48 -12.72
CA ASP A 11 10.47 -3.91 -13.83
C ASP A 11 8.99 -3.64 -13.47
N GLY A 12 8.57 -3.93 -12.24
CA GLY A 12 7.18 -3.73 -11.81
C GLY A 12 6.84 -2.28 -11.44
N CYS A 13 7.84 -1.41 -11.37
CA CYS A 13 7.67 0.03 -11.09
C CYS A 13 6.93 0.74 -12.23
N GLN A 14 5.95 1.56 -11.87
CA GLN A 14 5.20 2.39 -12.80
C GLN A 14 5.83 3.78 -12.88
N LEU A 15 6.66 3.98 -13.90
CA LEU A 15 7.39 5.23 -14.13
C LEU A 15 6.68 6.15 -15.14
N PRO A 16 6.81 7.48 -15.00
CA PRO A 16 7.53 8.18 -13.92
C PRO A 16 6.80 8.07 -12.57
N GLY A 17 7.53 8.30 -11.48
CA GLY A 17 6.93 8.50 -10.16
C GLY A 17 5.89 9.63 -10.17
N ALA A 18 4.97 9.55 -9.22
CA ALA A 18 3.89 10.51 -9.04
C ALA A 18 4.47 11.90 -8.75
N SER A 19 3.96 12.90 -9.47
CA SER A 19 4.29 14.29 -9.20
C SER A 19 3.75 14.74 -7.83
N PRO A 20 4.34 15.79 -7.22
CA PRO A 20 3.79 16.38 -6.01
C PRO A 20 2.33 16.82 -6.14
N ALA A 21 1.91 17.23 -7.34
CA ALA A 21 0.54 17.64 -7.62
C ALA A 21 -0.44 16.45 -7.60
N GLU A 22 -0.05 15.29 -8.15
CA GLU A 22 -0.87 14.07 -8.11
C GLU A 22 -1.02 13.54 -6.68
N ILE A 23 0.06 13.55 -5.89
CA ILE A 23 0.02 13.16 -4.48
C ILE A 23 -0.90 14.11 -3.69
N ALA A 24 -0.75 15.42 -3.88
CA ALA A 24 -1.61 16.41 -3.21
C ALA A 24 -3.09 16.30 -3.62
N ALA A 25 -3.37 15.98 -4.89
CA ALA A 25 -4.73 15.75 -5.36
C ALA A 25 -5.35 14.49 -4.73
N CYS A 26 -4.57 13.42 -4.55
CA CYS A 26 -4.97 12.22 -3.85
C CYS A 26 -5.31 12.52 -2.37
N GLU A 27 -4.39 13.18 -1.64
CA GLU A 27 -4.60 13.62 -0.26
C GLU A 27 -5.86 14.49 -0.11
N ALA A 28 -6.05 15.47 -1.00
CA ALA A 28 -7.20 16.36 -1.00
C ALA A 28 -8.54 15.61 -1.25
N LYS A 29 -8.54 14.61 -2.13
CA LYS A 29 -9.74 13.82 -2.44
C LYS A 29 -10.14 12.91 -1.28
N LEU A 30 -9.17 12.24 -0.69
CA LEU A 30 -9.38 11.35 0.47
C LEU A 30 -9.56 12.12 1.79
N LYS A 31 -9.19 13.40 1.81
CA LYS A 31 -9.17 14.26 3.02
C LYS A 31 -8.28 13.71 4.13
N ILE A 32 -7.16 13.12 3.74
CA ILE A 32 -6.13 12.59 4.65
C ILE A 32 -4.75 13.10 4.23
N THR A 33 -3.79 12.99 5.14
CA THR A 33 -2.36 13.06 4.81
C THR A 33 -1.83 11.65 4.62
N LEU A 34 -1.22 11.36 3.47
CA LEU A 34 -0.61 10.06 3.23
C LEU A 34 0.62 9.87 4.13
N PRO A 35 0.89 8.63 4.61
CA PRO A 35 2.11 8.33 5.35
C PRO A 35 3.36 8.73 4.55
N ALA A 36 4.39 9.23 5.25
CA ALA A 36 5.60 9.75 4.61
C ALA A 36 6.31 8.69 3.73
N GLU A 37 6.32 7.44 4.16
CA GLU A 37 6.91 6.32 3.41
C GLU A 37 6.12 6.04 2.12
N ILE A 38 4.77 6.10 2.15
CA ILE A 38 3.95 5.93 0.95
C ILE A 38 4.18 7.07 -0.04
N LYS A 39 4.30 8.32 0.44
CA LYS A 39 4.62 9.46 -0.44
C LYS A 39 6.00 9.35 -1.07
N ALA A 40 6.99 8.92 -0.29
CA ALA A 40 8.34 8.70 -0.80
C ALA A 40 8.34 7.61 -1.87
N PHE A 41 7.60 6.52 -1.66
CA PHE A 41 7.44 5.47 -2.67
C PHE A 41 6.75 6.01 -3.93
N LEU A 42 5.60 6.69 -3.80
CA LEU A 42 4.86 7.25 -4.93
C LEU A 42 5.73 8.20 -5.77
N ALA A 43 6.56 9.03 -5.14
CA ALA A 43 7.45 9.94 -5.83
C ALA A 43 8.55 9.23 -6.65
N GLU A 44 8.91 7.99 -6.28
CA GLU A 44 9.86 7.16 -7.01
C GLU A 44 9.16 6.29 -8.08
N SER A 45 7.96 5.81 -7.79
CA SER A 45 7.15 4.95 -8.66
C SER A 45 5.66 5.19 -8.41
N ASN A 46 4.89 5.55 -9.43
CA ASN A 46 3.47 5.86 -9.29
C ASN A 46 2.61 4.60 -9.24
N GLY A 47 2.90 3.73 -8.28
CA GLY A 47 2.37 2.38 -8.18
C GLY A 47 3.42 1.33 -8.51
N PHE A 48 3.10 0.08 -8.22
CA PHE A 48 3.92 -1.09 -8.54
C PHE A 48 3.01 -2.27 -8.77
N ASN A 49 3.38 -3.15 -9.69
CA ASN A 49 2.68 -4.40 -9.90
C ASN A 49 3.67 -5.50 -10.30
N GLY A 50 3.88 -6.47 -9.42
CA GLY A 50 4.77 -7.57 -9.71
C GLY A 50 5.05 -8.49 -8.53
N GLU A 51 5.90 -9.47 -8.81
CA GLU A 51 6.41 -10.40 -7.81
C GLU A 51 7.50 -9.72 -6.96
N ILE A 52 7.47 -10.01 -5.66
CA ILE A 52 8.53 -9.63 -4.72
C ILE A 52 8.85 -10.88 -3.89
N GLY A 53 10.00 -11.49 -4.16
CA GLY A 53 10.40 -12.74 -3.51
C GLY A 53 9.38 -13.85 -3.73
N GLN A 54 8.77 -14.35 -2.65
CA GLN A 54 7.71 -15.37 -2.69
C GLN A 54 6.28 -14.80 -2.71
N GLY A 55 6.13 -13.47 -2.66
CA GLY A 55 4.84 -12.79 -2.66
C GLY A 55 4.57 -12.04 -3.96
N TYR A 56 3.35 -11.52 -4.07
CA TYR A 56 2.92 -10.61 -5.12
C TYR A 56 2.44 -9.31 -4.51
N LEU A 57 2.85 -8.18 -5.06
CA LEU A 57 2.51 -6.88 -4.55
C LEU A 57 1.97 -6.01 -5.67
N VAL A 58 0.79 -5.46 -5.41
CA VAL A 58 0.23 -4.33 -6.14
C VAL A 58 0.21 -3.17 -5.16
N LEU A 59 1.05 -2.15 -5.38
CA LEU A 59 0.90 -0.85 -4.72
C LEU A 59 0.19 0.08 -5.67
N TRP A 60 -0.88 0.70 -5.19
CA TRP A 60 -1.72 1.55 -6.01
C TRP A 60 -1.04 2.88 -6.33
N SER A 61 -1.23 3.35 -7.56
CA SER A 61 -0.87 4.70 -7.98
C SER A 61 -1.61 5.77 -7.17
N ALA A 62 -1.15 7.01 -7.25
CA ALA A 62 -1.85 8.14 -6.61
C ALA A 62 -3.32 8.24 -7.07
N ALA A 63 -3.60 7.92 -8.34
CA ALA A 63 -4.93 7.94 -8.90
C ALA A 63 -5.81 6.81 -8.35
N GLU A 64 -5.29 5.58 -8.26
CA GLU A 64 -6.00 4.41 -7.72
C GLU A 64 -6.26 4.56 -6.22
N LEU A 65 -5.26 4.99 -5.44
CA LEU A 65 -5.40 5.33 -4.01
C LEU A 65 -6.57 6.28 -3.77
N SER A 66 -6.73 7.27 -4.65
CA SER A 66 -7.78 8.29 -4.53
C SER A 66 -9.21 7.74 -4.64
N GLY A 67 -9.40 6.48 -5.05
CA GLY A 67 -10.69 5.79 -5.07
C GLY A 67 -10.73 4.54 -4.19
N ALA A 68 -9.70 4.30 -3.38
CA ALA A 68 -9.60 3.11 -2.53
C ALA A 68 -10.58 3.13 -1.35
N ASP A 69 -11.13 4.29 -0.99
CA ASP A 69 -12.21 4.41 -0.01
C ASP A 69 -13.49 3.68 -0.46
N GLY A 70 -13.68 3.50 -1.77
CA GLY A 70 -14.79 2.75 -2.37
C GLY A 70 -14.81 1.25 -2.05
N TYR A 71 -13.74 0.69 -1.44
CA TYR A 71 -13.76 -0.69 -0.94
C TYR A 71 -14.55 -0.83 0.38
N GLU A 72 -14.86 0.27 1.06
CA GLU A 72 -15.72 0.33 2.26
C GLU A 72 -15.33 -0.64 3.40
N ILE A 73 -14.07 -1.08 3.48
CA ILE A 73 -13.56 -1.94 4.55
C ILE A 73 -13.61 -1.20 5.89
N PHE A 74 -13.15 0.06 5.89
CA PHE A 74 -13.17 0.97 7.02
C PHE A 74 -13.08 2.43 6.55
N GLU A 75 -13.40 3.38 7.44
CA GLU A 75 -13.26 4.81 7.17
C GLU A 75 -11.78 5.22 7.09
N PHE A 76 -11.43 6.03 6.08
CA PHE A 76 -10.06 6.50 5.88
C PHE A 76 -9.69 7.66 6.80
N ARG A 77 -8.46 7.62 7.33
CA ARG A 77 -7.84 8.62 8.21
C ARG A 77 -6.34 8.67 7.95
N ASP A 78 -5.65 9.68 8.49
CA ASP A 78 -4.19 9.85 8.35
C ASP A 78 -3.40 8.61 8.81
N ASP A 79 -3.94 7.85 9.77
CA ASP A 79 -3.37 6.63 10.31
C ASP A 79 -4.12 5.37 9.89
N GLN A 80 -5.06 5.44 8.94
CA GLN A 80 -5.91 4.31 8.56
C GLN A 80 -6.32 4.41 7.09
N LEU A 81 -5.66 3.66 6.20
CA LEU A 81 -5.95 3.65 4.77
C LEU A 81 -5.56 2.33 4.10
N LEU A 82 -6.13 2.04 2.95
CA LEU A 82 -5.66 0.98 2.05
C LEU A 82 -4.61 1.53 1.09
N ILE A 83 -3.64 0.68 0.72
CA ILE A 83 -2.48 1.08 -0.09
C ILE A 83 -2.23 0.19 -1.31
N GLY A 84 -2.91 -0.95 -1.41
CA GLY A 84 -2.61 -1.94 -2.43
C GLY A 84 -3.33 -3.27 -2.24
N SER A 85 -2.88 -4.29 -2.96
CA SER A 85 -3.37 -5.66 -2.85
C SER A 85 -2.29 -6.69 -3.16
N ASN A 86 -2.57 -7.95 -2.87
CA ASN A 86 -1.72 -9.07 -3.31
C ASN A 86 -2.00 -9.52 -4.77
N GLY A 87 -2.70 -8.71 -5.57
CA GLY A 87 -3.17 -9.10 -6.89
C GLY A 87 -4.41 -10.01 -6.90
N GLY A 88 -4.97 -10.32 -5.73
CA GLY A 88 -6.13 -11.19 -5.55
C GLY A 88 -7.10 -10.67 -4.49
N PRO A 89 -7.62 -11.54 -3.59
CA PRO A 89 -8.69 -11.18 -2.67
C PRO A 89 -8.21 -10.44 -1.40
N THR A 90 -6.93 -10.10 -1.29
CA THR A 90 -6.34 -9.49 -0.10
C THR A 90 -5.88 -8.07 -0.39
N ALA A 91 -6.35 -7.10 0.40
CA ALA A 91 -5.89 -5.74 0.41
C ALA A 91 -4.67 -5.58 1.35
N TYR A 92 -3.80 -4.64 1.01
CA TYR A 92 -2.79 -4.12 1.92
C TYR A 92 -3.23 -2.76 2.45
N GLY A 93 -2.89 -2.47 3.70
CA GLY A 93 -3.24 -1.22 4.35
C GLY A 93 -2.21 -0.75 5.36
N PHE A 94 -2.41 0.46 5.86
CA PHE A 94 -1.68 1.05 6.95
C PHE A 94 -2.69 1.48 8.02
N VAL A 95 -2.56 0.92 9.22
CA VAL A 95 -3.48 1.14 10.34
C VAL A 95 -2.68 1.36 11.62
N LYS A 96 -2.83 2.54 12.24
CA LYS A 96 -2.22 2.93 13.52
C LYS A 96 -0.71 2.69 13.60
N GLY A 97 0.01 2.94 12.51
CA GLY A 97 1.47 2.75 12.44
C GLY A 97 1.90 1.35 11.98
N GLU A 98 0.97 0.46 11.65
CA GLU A 98 1.25 -0.90 11.23
C GLU A 98 0.81 -1.12 9.78
N TYR A 99 1.70 -1.72 8.98
CA TYR A 99 1.36 -2.27 7.68
C TYR A 99 0.64 -3.59 7.87
N ILE A 100 -0.45 -3.78 7.13
CA ILE A 100 -1.34 -4.92 7.31
C ILE A 100 -1.74 -5.57 5.99
N SER A 101 -2.17 -6.83 6.06
CA SER A 101 -3.07 -7.43 5.08
C SER A 101 -4.45 -7.68 5.68
N ILE A 102 -5.48 -7.58 4.83
CA ILE A 102 -6.87 -7.87 5.18
C ILE A 102 -7.63 -8.37 3.93
N PRO A 103 -8.49 -9.40 4.01
CA PRO A 103 -9.31 -9.79 2.87
C PRO A 103 -10.31 -8.68 2.50
N PHE A 104 -10.55 -8.48 1.20
CA PHE A 104 -11.62 -7.57 0.73
C PHE A 104 -13.01 -8.01 1.17
N VAL A 105 -13.18 -9.30 1.45
CA VAL A 105 -14.42 -9.89 1.94
C VAL A 105 -14.12 -10.65 3.23
N PHE A 106 -14.73 -10.21 4.32
CA PHE A 106 -14.52 -10.76 5.65
C PHE A 106 -15.84 -11.16 6.33
N ALA A 107 -15.76 -12.09 7.28
CA ALA A 107 -16.90 -12.54 8.06
C ALA A 107 -16.90 -11.86 9.44
N GLY A 108 -17.51 -10.68 9.54
CA GLY A 108 -17.71 -9.98 10.81
C GLY A 108 -16.98 -8.65 10.88
N ASP A 109 -16.26 -8.41 11.98
CA ASP A 109 -15.49 -7.17 12.18
C ASP A 109 -14.13 -7.30 11.48
N TRP A 110 -13.85 -6.35 10.58
CA TRP A 110 -12.62 -6.28 9.80
C TRP A 110 -11.37 -6.35 10.71
N ALA A 111 -11.43 -5.78 11.91
CA ALA A 111 -10.29 -5.70 12.82
C ALA A 111 -9.81 -7.09 13.29
N ASN A 112 -10.67 -8.11 13.24
CA ASN A 112 -10.32 -9.49 13.60
C ASN A 112 -9.67 -10.27 12.45
N GLU A 113 -9.73 -9.75 11.23
CA GLU A 113 -9.21 -10.40 10.02
C GLU A 113 -7.88 -9.79 9.55
N VAL A 114 -7.38 -8.82 10.31
CA VAL A 114 -6.12 -8.13 10.03
C VAL A 114 -4.93 -9.00 10.41
N ARG A 115 -3.94 -9.09 9.51
CA ARG A 115 -2.59 -9.56 9.82
C ARG A 115 -1.62 -8.40 9.78
N ILE A 116 -0.76 -8.29 10.79
CA ILE A 116 0.34 -7.31 10.83
C ILE A 116 1.51 -7.84 9.99
N LEU A 117 1.98 -7.01 9.06
CA LEU A 117 3.10 -7.28 8.15
C LEU A 117 4.36 -6.49 8.51
N GLY A 118 4.26 -5.49 9.38
CA GLY A 118 5.41 -4.71 9.85
C GLY A 118 5.04 -3.34 10.38
N ARG A 119 6.00 -2.62 10.94
CA ARG A 119 5.87 -1.25 11.46
C ARG A 119 6.64 -0.21 10.64
N SER A 120 7.29 -0.65 9.58
CA SER A 120 7.95 0.18 8.59
C SER A 120 7.69 -0.38 7.20
N PHE A 121 7.83 0.47 6.19
CA PHE A 121 7.71 0.03 4.80
C PHE A 121 8.72 -1.08 4.46
N GLU A 122 9.92 -1.05 5.04
CA GLU A 122 10.94 -2.10 4.86
C GLU A 122 10.50 -3.44 5.46
N GLU A 123 9.97 -3.46 6.68
CA GLU A 123 9.44 -4.68 7.30
C GLU A 123 8.27 -5.25 6.50
N PHE A 124 7.39 -4.40 6.00
CA PHE A 124 6.30 -4.77 5.11
C PHE A 124 6.81 -5.46 3.84
N ILE A 125 7.74 -4.84 3.12
CA ILE A 125 8.33 -5.45 1.91
C ILE A 125 9.02 -6.78 2.26
N ALA A 126 9.75 -6.85 3.37
CA ALA A 126 10.37 -8.10 3.82
C ALA A 126 9.36 -9.20 4.15
N ALA A 127 8.16 -8.85 4.65
CA ALA A 127 7.08 -9.80 4.86
C ALA A 127 6.50 -10.33 3.53
N ILE A 128 6.34 -9.45 2.54
CA ILE A 128 5.93 -9.87 1.19
C ILE A 128 6.98 -10.79 0.56
N GLU A 129 8.27 -10.46 0.67
CA GLU A 129 9.38 -11.28 0.16
C GLU A 129 9.35 -12.72 0.69
N ARG A 130 8.94 -12.91 1.95
CA ARG A 130 8.78 -14.23 2.58
C ARG A 130 7.47 -14.93 2.23
N GLY A 131 6.56 -14.25 1.55
CA GLY A 131 5.23 -14.75 1.22
C GLY A 131 4.23 -14.63 2.36
N ASP A 132 4.42 -13.73 3.33
CA ASP A 132 3.52 -13.57 4.48
C ASP A 132 2.26 -12.73 4.16
N GLY A 133 2.17 -12.19 2.94
CA GLY A 133 1.16 -11.22 2.50
C GLY A 133 -0.24 -11.78 2.18
N TRP A 134 -0.56 -13.03 2.53
CA TRP A 134 -1.85 -13.68 2.27
C TRP A 134 -2.58 -14.10 3.54
#